data_AF-A0A831XUI8-F1
#
_entry.id   AF-A0A831XUI8-F1
#
_cell.length_a   1.000
_cell.length_b   1.000
_cell.length_c   1.000
_cell.angle_alpha   90.00
_cell.angle_beta   90.00
_cell.angle_gamma   90.00
#
_symmetry.space_group_name_H-M   'P 1'
#
loop_
_entity.id
_entity.type
_entity.pdbx_description
1 polymer ?
#
loop_
_entity_poly.entity_id
_entity_poly.type
_entity_poly.pdbx_seq_one_letter_code
_entity_poly.pdbx_strand_id
1 'polypeptide(L)'
;MPSRGGASGAAQARCSNSRDSGARTLEHAWGEWSNRPSCLDHGLIDKEKIMAFSLRSRVVLALALLTSWGLCSHADLSLPSIFSDHMVLQQGRAIPVWGTAEPGEQITVGLNGKKRSAKADADGDWMVRLRKQKAGGPYEMVVSGVEETVCFSDVLIGEVWVCSGQSNMQWSVSNSNNAKAEIAAAAYPKLRLFTVERTVATDPQKDCKGAWVACTPETIPGFTAVGYFFGRRLHEELGVPVGLIHTSWGGTPSESWTSRPALEGEPMARGILDRWQETLKAYPEAKAAYERALAAWQEEADKAKAEGRPQPEGRPHPPQGPGHPWTPSGLYNAMIAPLVPYAIQGAIWYQGESNAGRAYQYRTIFPLMIRDWRDAWDQGPFPFLFVQLANFTARKNEPGESEWAELREAQLMTLALKNTGMAVTIDIGEADDIHPRNKQDVGKRLALIALAETYGKNVVYSGPIYESMT
;
A
#
# COMPACT_ATOMS: atom_id res chain seq x y z
N MET A 1 22.49 56.62 -9.15
CA MET A 1 22.05 57.90 -9.75
C MET A 1 21.49 57.63 -11.15
N PRO A 2 20.51 58.42 -11.62
CA PRO A 2 19.27 57.91 -12.24
C PRO A 2 18.92 58.54 -13.61
N SER A 3 17.90 57.99 -14.30
CA SER A 3 16.88 58.66 -15.15
C SER A 3 16.17 57.58 -16.00
N ARG A 4 14.88 57.18 -15.92
CA ARG A 4 13.54 57.82 -15.88
C ARG A 4 13.11 58.63 -17.13
N GLY A 5 12.09 58.08 -17.83
CA GLY A 5 11.00 58.76 -18.58
C GLY A 5 11.22 58.91 -20.09
N GLY A 6 10.27 58.66 -21.02
CA GLY A 6 8.86 58.22 -20.96
C GLY A 6 8.18 58.30 -22.35
N ALA A 7 7.17 57.44 -22.56
CA ALA A 7 5.95 57.51 -23.41
C ALA A 7 5.99 57.91 -24.91
N SER A 8 5.40 57.06 -25.78
CA SER A 8 4.04 57.21 -26.37
C SER A 8 3.83 56.33 -27.62
N GLY A 9 2.59 55.87 -27.86
CA GLY A 9 2.16 55.29 -29.13
C GLY A 9 1.17 54.11 -29.00
N ALA A 10 -0.12 54.42 -29.04
CA ALA A 10 -1.24 53.48 -28.96
C ALA A 10 -1.96 53.32 -30.31
N ALA A 11 -2.52 52.12 -30.57
CA ALA A 11 -3.73 51.85 -31.37
C ALA A 11 -4.07 50.34 -31.21
N GLN A 12 -5.03 49.91 -30.39
CA GLN A 12 -6.49 49.81 -30.63
C GLN A 12 -6.91 48.98 -31.86
N ALA A 13 -7.49 47.80 -31.58
CA ALA A 13 -8.72 47.33 -32.23
C ALA A 13 -9.53 46.49 -31.23
N ARG A 14 -10.79 46.90 -31.00
CA ARG A 14 -11.79 46.29 -30.11
C ARG A 14 -12.86 45.57 -30.95
N CYS A 15 -13.40 44.52 -30.33
CA CYS A 15 -14.82 44.10 -30.20
C CYS A 15 -15.83 44.19 -31.36
N SER A 16 -16.61 43.10 -31.49
CA SER A 16 -18.09 43.06 -31.34
C SER A 16 -18.54 41.59 -31.26
N ASN A 17 -19.11 41.03 -30.19
CA ASN A 17 -20.45 41.15 -29.56
C ASN A 17 -21.66 40.71 -30.41
N SER A 18 -22.33 39.62 -29.97
CA SER A 18 -23.80 39.39 -29.92
C SER A 18 -24.05 38.02 -29.24
N ARG A 19 -24.68 37.88 -28.06
CA ARG A 19 -26.15 37.75 -27.80
C ARG A 19 -26.86 36.92 -28.90
N ASP A 20 -27.64 35.87 -28.63
CA ASP A 20 -28.74 35.78 -27.65
C ASP A 20 -29.28 34.33 -27.50
N SER A 21 -29.94 34.08 -26.37
CA SER A 21 -31.11 33.20 -26.10
C SER A 21 -31.33 31.82 -26.77
N GLY A 22 -31.82 30.85 -25.98
CA GLY A 22 -32.88 29.94 -26.45
C GLY A 22 -32.85 28.50 -25.94
N ALA A 23 -33.76 28.18 -25.04
CA ALA A 23 -34.09 26.84 -24.55
C ALA A 23 -34.73 25.92 -25.62
N ARG A 24 -34.63 24.59 -25.42
CA ARG A 24 -35.62 23.50 -25.70
C ARG A 24 -34.89 22.14 -25.75
N THR A 25 -35.10 21.25 -24.79
CA THR A 25 -36.04 20.11 -24.83
C THR A 25 -35.91 19.23 -26.08
N LEU A 26 -35.47 17.99 -25.91
CA LEU A 26 -35.67 16.89 -26.85
C LEU A 26 -36.57 15.84 -26.19
N GLU A 27 -37.84 15.91 -26.58
CA GLU A 27 -38.81 14.80 -26.56
C GLU A 27 -38.96 14.23 -27.98
N HIS A 28 -39.61 13.07 -28.07
CA HIS A 28 -39.94 12.20 -29.21
C HIS A 28 -38.94 11.05 -29.44
N ALA A 29 -39.37 9.78 -29.50
CA ALA A 29 -40.60 9.32 -30.13
C ALA A 29 -41.35 8.21 -29.36
N TRP A 30 -42.67 8.40 -29.28
CA TRP A 30 -43.70 7.37 -29.12
C TRP A 30 -44.26 7.00 -30.50
N GLY A 31 -44.76 5.77 -30.62
CA GLY A 31 -45.40 5.16 -31.80
C GLY A 31 -45.43 3.64 -31.59
N GLU A 32 -46.21 3.05 -30.68
CA GLU A 32 -47.67 2.91 -30.61
C GLU A 32 -48.25 1.77 -31.52
N TRP A 33 -49.15 0.95 -30.92
CA TRP A 33 -50.05 -0.10 -31.47
C TRP A 33 -49.43 -1.51 -31.72
N SER A 34 -49.98 -2.64 -31.25
CA SER A 34 -51.37 -2.98 -30.88
C SER A 34 -51.47 -4.31 -30.08
N ASN A 35 -52.37 -4.36 -29.07
CA ASN A 35 -53.40 -5.40 -28.78
C ASN A 35 -53.11 -6.87 -29.20
N ARG A 36 -53.27 -7.92 -28.37
CA ARG A 36 -54.43 -8.33 -27.54
C ARG A 36 -54.12 -9.71 -26.86
N PRO A 37 -55.01 -10.39 -26.09
CA PRO A 37 -54.72 -10.80 -24.70
C PRO A 37 -54.71 -12.32 -24.43
N SER A 38 -54.43 -12.61 -23.15
CA SER A 38 -54.53 -13.85 -22.36
C SER A 38 -55.88 -14.57 -22.37
N CYS A 39 -55.86 -15.87 -22.02
CA CYS A 39 -56.66 -16.56 -20.96
C CYS A 39 -56.34 -18.09 -21.01
N LEU A 40 -55.88 -18.70 -19.89
CA LEU A 40 -56.64 -19.62 -18.97
C LEU A 40 -57.00 -20.98 -19.62
N ASP A 41 -56.93 -22.18 -19.04
CA ASP A 41 -56.68 -22.69 -17.68
C ASP A 41 -56.58 -24.24 -17.71
N HIS A 42 -56.10 -24.83 -16.61
CA HIS A 42 -56.47 -26.12 -15.97
C HIS A 42 -56.29 -27.53 -16.60
N GLY A 43 -55.78 -28.44 -15.74
CA GLY A 43 -56.21 -29.86 -15.63
C GLY A 43 -55.07 -30.89 -15.57
N LEU A 44 -54.47 -31.18 -14.40
CA LEU A 44 -54.72 -32.33 -13.50
C LEU A 44 -54.72 -33.74 -14.15
N ILE A 45 -53.73 -34.58 -13.79
CA ILE A 45 -53.90 -36.05 -13.64
C ILE A 45 -53.08 -36.52 -12.43
N ASP A 46 -53.71 -37.40 -11.63
CA ASP A 46 -53.34 -37.88 -10.31
C ASP A 46 -53.00 -39.40 -10.36
N LYS A 47 -52.01 -39.80 -9.53
CA LYS A 47 -51.83 -41.06 -8.75
C LYS A 47 -51.56 -42.48 -9.33
N GLU A 48 -50.43 -43.01 -8.82
CA GLU A 48 -50.20 -44.30 -8.12
C GLU A 48 -50.15 -45.66 -8.86
N LYS A 49 -49.02 -46.40 -8.68
CA LYS A 49 -48.90 -47.68 -7.92
C LYS A 49 -47.45 -48.25 -7.99
N ILE A 50 -46.73 -48.38 -6.86
CA ILE A 50 -46.45 -49.59 -6.02
C ILE A 50 -45.26 -50.48 -6.45
N MET A 51 -44.23 -50.47 -5.58
CA MET A 51 -43.32 -51.52 -5.06
C MET A 51 -42.74 -52.68 -5.92
N ALA A 52 -41.40 -52.85 -5.83
CA ALA A 52 -40.69 -53.97 -5.15
C ALA A 52 -39.48 -54.57 -5.92
N PHE A 53 -38.31 -54.54 -5.25
CA PHE A 53 -37.26 -55.57 -5.15
C PHE A 53 -36.95 -56.50 -6.35
N SER A 54 -35.71 -56.46 -6.87
CA SER A 54 -34.62 -57.37 -6.45
C SER A 54 -33.51 -57.56 -7.50
N LEU A 55 -32.29 -57.65 -6.97
CA LEU A 55 -31.05 -58.21 -7.50
C LEU A 55 -31.18 -59.24 -8.66
N ARG A 56 -30.44 -59.03 -9.76
CA ARG A 56 -29.35 -59.94 -10.23
C ARG A 56 -28.79 -59.53 -11.60
N SER A 57 -27.47 -59.40 -11.61
CA SER A 57 -26.46 -59.43 -12.67
C SER A 57 -26.86 -59.92 -14.08
N ARG A 58 -26.53 -59.14 -15.12
CA ARG A 58 -25.46 -59.39 -16.14
C ARG A 58 -25.76 -58.71 -17.50
N VAL A 59 -24.66 -58.34 -18.18
CA VAL A 59 -24.46 -58.11 -19.63
C VAL A 59 -24.91 -56.76 -20.22
N VAL A 60 -23.95 -55.92 -20.67
CA VAL A 60 -23.54 -55.70 -22.08
C VAL A 60 -22.70 -54.43 -22.17
N LEU A 61 -21.57 -54.59 -22.85
CA LEU A 61 -20.56 -53.62 -23.24
C LEU A 61 -21.11 -52.53 -24.19
N ALA A 62 -20.51 -51.34 -24.10
CA ALA A 62 -20.45 -50.28 -25.11
C ALA A 62 -21.66 -49.33 -25.24
N LEU A 63 -21.58 -48.19 -24.55
CA LEU A 63 -21.86 -46.88 -25.15
C LEU A 63 -21.09 -45.79 -24.37
N ALA A 64 -20.22 -45.05 -25.09
CA ALA A 64 -19.50 -43.85 -24.68
C ALA A 64 -18.64 -44.00 -23.39
N LEU A 65 -17.32 -44.21 -23.46
CA LEU A 65 -16.38 -43.13 -23.83
C LEU A 65 -16.89 -41.74 -23.42
N LEU A 66 -17.32 -41.61 -22.16
CA LEU A 66 -17.04 -40.40 -21.39
C LEU A 66 -15.53 -40.35 -21.26
N THR A 67 -14.89 -39.82 -22.31
CA THR A 67 -13.62 -39.16 -22.19
C THR A 67 -13.76 -38.22 -21.00
N SER A 68 -13.21 -38.63 -19.86
CA SER A 68 -12.59 -37.68 -18.95
C SER A 68 -11.47 -37.02 -19.75
N TRP A 69 -11.85 -36.09 -20.63
CA TRP A 69 -11.08 -34.88 -20.79
C TRP A 69 -11.12 -34.30 -19.38
N GLY A 70 -10.13 -34.70 -18.58
CA GLY A 70 -9.68 -33.86 -17.51
C GLY A 70 -9.48 -32.53 -18.22
N LEU A 71 -10.31 -31.56 -17.86
CA LEU A 71 -9.91 -30.18 -17.98
C LEU A 71 -8.62 -30.13 -17.15
N CYS A 72 -7.48 -30.37 -17.79
CA CYS A 72 -6.23 -29.85 -17.31
C CYS A 72 -6.49 -28.35 -17.32
N SER A 73 -6.88 -27.83 -16.15
CA SER A 73 -6.78 -26.42 -15.89
C SER A 73 -5.29 -26.14 -16.00
N HIS A 74 -4.83 -25.71 -17.19
CA HIS A 74 -3.49 -25.20 -17.33
C HIS A 74 -3.37 -24.03 -16.35
N ALA A 75 -2.43 -24.12 -15.43
CA ALA A 75 -2.12 -23.01 -14.56
C ALA A 75 -1.24 -22.05 -15.37
N ASP A 76 -1.85 -20.98 -15.89
CA ASP A 76 -1.13 -19.94 -16.62
C ASP A 76 0.05 -19.41 -15.78
N LEU A 77 1.16 -19.14 -16.46
CA LEU A 77 2.34 -18.54 -15.86
C LEU A 77 1.96 -17.16 -15.31
N SER A 78 1.92 -17.05 -13.99
CA SER A 78 1.48 -15.84 -13.30
C SER A 78 2.55 -15.33 -12.36
N LEU A 79 2.68 -14.00 -12.27
CA LEU A 79 3.59 -13.30 -11.38
C LEU A 79 2.83 -12.26 -10.56
N PRO A 80 3.25 -11.98 -9.32
CA PRO A 80 2.69 -10.88 -8.53
C PRO A 80 2.91 -9.52 -9.21
N SER A 81 2.03 -8.57 -8.96
CA SER A 81 1.99 -7.24 -9.60
C SER A 81 3.24 -6.39 -9.35
N ILE A 82 4.04 -6.72 -8.32
CA ILE A 82 5.34 -6.09 -8.06
C ILE A 82 6.32 -6.28 -9.24
N PHE A 83 6.13 -7.33 -10.04
CA PHE A 83 6.78 -7.51 -11.34
C PHE A 83 5.90 -6.89 -12.43
N SER A 84 6.30 -5.72 -12.88
CA SER A 84 5.65 -5.00 -13.97
C SER A 84 6.69 -4.16 -14.72
N ASP A 85 6.29 -3.59 -15.86
CA ASP A 85 7.10 -2.60 -16.56
C ASP A 85 7.52 -1.47 -15.62
N HIS A 86 8.66 -0.86 -15.91
CA HIS A 86 9.24 0.21 -15.11
C HIS A 86 9.71 -0.22 -13.69
N MET A 87 9.71 -1.51 -13.34
CA MET A 87 10.17 -1.91 -12.01
C MET A 87 11.65 -1.61 -11.71
N VAL A 88 11.99 -1.58 -10.42
CA VAL A 88 13.37 -1.44 -9.93
C VAL A 88 13.74 -2.62 -9.04
N LEU A 89 14.69 -3.43 -9.48
CA LEU A 89 15.21 -4.60 -8.75
C LEU A 89 16.44 -4.21 -7.90
N GLN A 90 16.59 -4.84 -6.74
CA GLN A 90 17.71 -4.55 -5.83
C GLN A 90 19.06 -5.00 -6.40
N GLN A 91 20.04 -4.10 -6.35
CA GLN A 91 21.43 -4.38 -6.71
C GLN A 91 22.20 -5.07 -5.58
N GLY A 92 23.34 -5.69 -5.91
CA GLY A 92 24.28 -6.19 -4.90
C GLY A 92 23.85 -7.46 -4.17
N ARG A 93 22.62 -7.94 -4.39
CA ARG A 93 22.04 -9.14 -3.77
C ARG A 93 21.38 -10.06 -4.80
N ALA A 94 21.14 -11.31 -4.43
CA ALA A 94 20.36 -12.22 -5.28
C ALA A 94 18.96 -11.62 -5.50
N ILE A 95 18.43 -11.75 -6.71
CA ILE A 95 17.14 -11.18 -7.10
C ILE A 95 16.16 -12.34 -7.21
N PRO A 96 15.27 -12.56 -6.23
CA PRO A 96 14.21 -13.54 -6.34
C PRO A 96 13.13 -13.03 -7.30
N VAL A 97 12.74 -13.90 -8.21
CA VAL A 97 11.57 -13.75 -9.09
C VAL A 97 10.73 -15.00 -8.88
N TRP A 98 9.45 -14.81 -8.60
CA TRP A 98 8.55 -15.90 -8.21
C TRP A 98 7.15 -15.69 -8.79
N GLY A 99 6.36 -16.75 -8.72
CA GLY A 99 5.02 -16.79 -9.26
C GLY A 99 4.41 -18.18 -9.14
N THR A 100 3.34 -18.40 -9.90
CA THR A 100 2.70 -19.71 -10.06
C THR A 100 2.80 -20.16 -11.52
N ALA A 101 2.81 -21.47 -11.74
CA ALA A 101 2.80 -22.11 -13.04
C ALA A 101 2.30 -23.56 -12.88
N GLU A 102 2.30 -24.36 -13.94
CA GLU A 102 1.92 -25.76 -13.80
C GLU A 102 2.91 -26.54 -12.92
N PRO A 103 2.44 -27.43 -12.02
CA PRO A 103 3.33 -28.25 -11.19
C PRO A 103 4.38 -29.01 -12.01
N GLY A 104 5.65 -28.85 -11.65
CA GLY A 104 6.80 -29.47 -12.33
C GLY A 104 7.28 -28.74 -13.60
N GLU A 105 6.58 -27.69 -14.04
CA GLU A 105 6.96 -26.87 -15.19
C GLU A 105 8.31 -26.19 -14.97
N GLN A 106 9.16 -26.17 -16.01
CA GLN A 106 10.43 -25.47 -15.95
C GLN A 106 10.25 -24.00 -16.33
N ILE A 107 10.48 -23.11 -15.36
CA ILE A 107 10.44 -21.67 -15.56
C ILE A 107 11.85 -21.13 -15.72
N THR A 108 12.08 -20.30 -16.74
CA THR A 108 13.36 -19.63 -17.00
C THR A 108 13.19 -18.12 -16.92
N VAL A 109 13.98 -17.47 -16.05
CA VAL A 109 14.04 -16.02 -15.92
C VAL A 109 15.34 -15.50 -16.53
N GLY A 110 15.22 -14.55 -17.44
CA GLY A 110 16.30 -13.82 -18.09
C GLY A 110 16.30 -12.34 -17.71
N LEU A 111 17.46 -11.80 -17.34
CA LEU A 111 17.67 -10.38 -17.06
C LEU A 111 19.11 -10.00 -17.43
N ASN A 112 19.29 -8.93 -18.21
CA ASN A 112 20.61 -8.41 -18.57
C ASN A 112 21.56 -9.49 -19.13
N GLY A 113 21.05 -10.28 -20.08
CA GLY A 113 21.77 -11.37 -20.73
C GLY A 113 22.13 -12.56 -19.82
N LYS A 114 21.68 -12.58 -18.56
CA LYS A 114 21.85 -13.71 -17.64
C LYS A 114 20.54 -14.46 -17.50
N LYS A 115 20.61 -15.79 -17.45
CA LYS A 115 19.44 -16.66 -17.28
C LYS A 115 19.62 -17.63 -16.12
N ARG A 116 18.51 -17.95 -15.45
CA ARG A 116 18.39 -19.00 -14.44
C ARG A 116 17.04 -19.66 -14.60
N SER A 117 16.94 -20.91 -14.15
CA SER A 117 15.71 -21.67 -14.22
C SER A 117 15.43 -22.38 -12.91
N ALA A 118 14.17 -22.65 -12.64
CA ALA A 118 13.67 -23.46 -11.54
C ALA A 118 12.50 -24.30 -12.07
N LYS A 119 12.03 -25.24 -11.25
CA LYS A 119 10.75 -25.91 -11.50
C LYS A 119 9.70 -25.41 -10.53
N ALA A 120 8.47 -25.31 -10.99
CA ALA A 120 7.32 -25.19 -10.10
C ALA A 120 7.20 -26.46 -9.24
N ASP A 121 6.85 -26.27 -7.97
CA ASP A 121 6.65 -27.35 -7.02
C ASP A 121 5.27 -28.02 -7.21
N ALA A 122 4.88 -28.87 -6.26
CA ALA A 122 3.61 -29.61 -6.33
C ALA A 122 2.38 -28.70 -6.21
N ASP A 123 2.53 -27.52 -5.58
CA ASP A 123 1.48 -26.52 -5.40
C ASP A 123 1.47 -25.49 -6.55
N GLY A 124 2.39 -25.65 -7.52
CA GLY A 124 2.56 -24.75 -8.66
C GLY A 124 3.41 -23.51 -8.35
N ASP A 125 3.90 -23.37 -7.12
CA ASP A 125 4.76 -22.24 -6.74
C ASP A 125 6.16 -22.43 -7.30
N TRP A 126 6.75 -21.38 -7.87
CA TRP A 126 8.12 -21.40 -8.37
C TRP A 126 8.88 -20.16 -7.94
N MET A 127 10.20 -20.31 -7.82
CA MET A 127 11.09 -19.18 -7.58
C MET A 127 12.44 -19.38 -8.26
N VAL A 128 12.85 -18.40 -9.04
CA VAL A 128 14.19 -18.28 -9.61
C VAL A 128 14.96 -17.18 -8.88
N ARG A 129 16.12 -17.53 -8.32
CA ARG A 129 17.05 -16.54 -7.75
C ARG A 129 18.14 -16.18 -8.76
N LEU A 130 18.01 -15.03 -9.40
CA LEU A 130 19.05 -14.49 -10.27
C LEU A 130 20.25 -14.07 -9.42
N ARG A 131 21.46 -14.22 -9.98
CA ARG A 131 22.69 -13.77 -9.31
C ARG A 131 22.67 -12.25 -9.16
N LYS A 132 23.33 -11.77 -8.11
CA LYS A 132 23.51 -10.33 -7.87
C LYS A 132 24.08 -9.61 -9.09
N GLN A 133 23.53 -8.45 -9.37
CA GLN A 133 23.94 -7.58 -10.46
C GLN A 133 24.28 -6.19 -9.92
N LYS A 134 25.04 -5.41 -10.70
CA LYS A 134 25.30 -4.00 -10.41
C LYS A 134 24.13 -3.14 -10.88
N ALA A 135 23.97 -1.96 -10.29
CA ALA A 135 23.02 -0.97 -10.78
C ALA A 135 23.18 -0.66 -12.28
N GLY A 136 22.06 -0.41 -12.96
CA GLY A 136 22.03 -0.14 -14.39
C GLY A 136 20.62 -0.28 -14.99
N GLY A 137 20.58 -0.44 -16.30
CA GLY A 137 19.36 -0.47 -17.10
C GLY A 137 19.14 0.83 -17.90
N PRO A 138 18.05 0.91 -18.68
CA PRO A 138 16.95 -0.06 -18.72
C PRO A 138 17.34 -1.40 -19.35
N TYR A 139 16.79 -2.48 -18.79
CA TYR A 139 16.89 -3.84 -19.31
C TYR A 139 15.50 -4.37 -19.67
N GLU A 140 15.48 -5.49 -20.38
CA GLU A 140 14.31 -6.35 -20.49
C GLU A 140 14.47 -7.52 -19.50
N MET A 141 13.39 -7.84 -18.77
CA MET A 141 13.27 -9.10 -18.05
C MET A 141 12.28 -10.01 -18.78
N VAL A 142 12.69 -11.24 -19.04
CA VAL A 142 11.86 -12.23 -19.73
C VAL A 142 11.67 -13.44 -18.81
N VAL A 143 10.42 -13.83 -18.58
CA VAL A 143 10.04 -15.02 -17.81
C VAL A 143 9.34 -15.96 -18.76
N SER A 144 9.95 -17.12 -19.02
CA SER A 144 9.43 -18.12 -19.97
C SER A 144 9.09 -19.40 -19.23
N GLY A 145 7.85 -19.84 -19.41
CA GLY A 145 7.40 -21.21 -19.16
C GLY A 145 7.58 -22.09 -20.40
N VAL A 146 6.85 -23.19 -20.47
CA VAL A 146 6.88 -24.13 -21.61
C VAL A 146 6.16 -23.54 -22.82
N GLU A 147 4.97 -22.97 -22.61
CA GLU A 147 4.14 -22.41 -23.69
C GLU A 147 4.02 -20.89 -23.62
N GLU A 148 4.22 -20.31 -22.44
CA GLU A 148 4.02 -18.88 -22.19
C GLU A 148 5.32 -18.12 -21.98
N THR A 149 5.33 -16.85 -22.34
CA THR A 149 6.43 -15.94 -22.05
C THR A 149 5.88 -14.56 -21.68
N VAL A 150 6.31 -14.07 -20.53
CA VAL A 150 5.99 -12.73 -20.02
C VAL A 150 7.25 -11.87 -20.13
N CYS A 151 7.12 -10.71 -20.76
CA CYS A 151 8.21 -9.75 -20.92
C CYS A 151 7.90 -8.48 -20.13
N PHE A 152 8.90 -7.98 -19.40
CA PHE A 152 8.85 -6.71 -18.70
C PHE A 152 9.92 -5.78 -19.27
N SER A 153 9.50 -4.59 -19.67
CA SER A 153 10.31 -3.56 -20.27
C SER A 153 10.70 -2.48 -19.27
N ASP A 154 11.77 -1.73 -19.61
CA ASP A 154 12.27 -0.63 -18.80
C ASP A 154 12.59 -1.05 -17.36
N VAL A 155 13.23 -2.20 -17.19
CA VAL A 155 13.62 -2.72 -15.87
C VAL A 155 14.92 -2.07 -15.42
N LEU A 156 14.93 -1.44 -14.25
CA LEU A 156 16.14 -0.91 -13.62
C LEU A 156 16.67 -1.84 -12.54
N ILE A 157 17.98 -1.79 -12.32
CA ILE A 157 18.64 -2.39 -11.16
C ILE A 157 19.23 -1.25 -10.34
N GLY A 158 18.96 -1.19 -9.05
CA GLY A 158 19.31 -0.06 -8.17
C GLY A 158 19.07 -0.35 -6.70
N GLU A 159 18.82 0.69 -5.90
CA GLU A 159 18.45 0.55 -4.48
C GLU A 159 16.93 0.47 -4.32
N VAL A 160 16.44 -0.48 -3.54
CA VAL A 160 15.01 -0.68 -3.30
C VAL A 160 14.71 -0.54 -1.81
N TRP A 161 13.78 0.36 -1.47
CA TRP A 161 13.38 0.64 -0.09
C TRP A 161 11.88 0.56 0.10
N VAL A 162 11.44 -0.10 1.17
CA VAL A 162 10.02 -0.09 1.60
C VAL A 162 9.74 1.19 2.39
N CYS A 163 8.72 1.94 2.01
CA CYS A 163 8.26 3.17 2.65
C CYS A 163 6.90 2.90 3.31
N SER A 164 6.89 2.69 4.63
CA SER A 164 5.71 2.21 5.34
C SER A 164 5.36 3.02 6.59
N GLY A 165 4.17 2.77 7.13
CA GLY A 165 3.63 3.43 8.32
C GLY A 165 2.22 3.93 8.11
N GLN A 166 1.90 5.09 8.69
CA GLN A 166 0.56 5.67 8.67
C GLN A 166 0.48 6.99 7.89
N SER A 167 -0.42 7.90 8.28
CA SER A 167 -0.81 9.09 7.53
C SER A 167 0.36 10.01 7.20
N ASN A 168 1.37 10.08 8.08
CA ASN A 168 2.56 10.89 7.85
C ASN A 168 3.51 10.29 6.79
N MET A 169 3.55 8.95 6.63
CA MET A 169 4.18 8.29 5.47
C MET A 169 3.29 8.42 4.22
N GLN A 170 1.98 8.34 4.38
CA GLN A 170 1.00 8.47 3.29
C GLN A 170 0.97 9.88 2.68
N TRP A 171 1.39 10.89 3.46
CA TRP A 171 1.33 12.30 3.10
C TRP A 171 1.97 12.57 1.74
N SER A 172 1.25 13.29 0.88
CA SER A 172 1.67 13.50 -0.51
C SER A 172 2.63 14.67 -0.67
N VAL A 173 3.40 14.67 -1.77
CA VAL A 173 4.22 15.83 -2.16
C VAL A 173 3.35 17.06 -2.38
N SER A 174 2.17 16.91 -2.98
CA SER A 174 1.24 18.04 -3.21
C SER A 174 0.78 18.74 -1.94
N ASN A 175 0.75 18.03 -0.81
CA ASN A 175 0.33 18.55 0.49
C ASN A 175 1.52 19.04 1.35
N SER A 176 2.75 18.92 0.86
CA SER A 176 3.97 19.28 1.60
C SER A 176 4.35 20.75 1.37
N ASN A 177 5.24 21.28 2.22
CA ASN A 177 5.84 22.59 1.98
C ASN A 177 6.56 22.64 0.63
N ASN A 178 6.52 23.81 -0.03
CA ASN A 178 7.16 24.06 -1.34
C ASN A 178 6.70 23.17 -2.51
N ALA A 179 5.55 22.50 -2.39
CA ALA A 179 5.06 21.53 -3.38
C ALA A 179 5.13 22.01 -4.83
N LYS A 180 4.73 23.24 -5.13
CA LYS A 180 4.73 23.77 -6.52
C LYS A 180 6.12 23.77 -7.15
N ALA A 181 7.12 24.25 -6.42
CA ALA A 181 8.50 24.32 -6.91
C ALA A 181 9.10 22.91 -7.03
N GLU A 182 8.81 22.04 -6.07
CA GLU A 182 9.27 20.66 -6.07
C GLU A 182 8.67 19.86 -7.24
N ILE A 183 7.36 20.00 -7.48
CA ILE A 183 6.65 19.40 -8.62
C ILE A 183 7.26 19.82 -9.94
N ALA A 184 7.49 21.12 -10.14
CA ALA A 184 8.07 21.62 -11.39
C ALA A 184 9.49 21.11 -11.66
N ALA A 185 10.27 20.79 -10.61
CA ALA A 185 11.66 20.38 -10.73
C ALA A 185 11.87 18.86 -10.80
N ALA A 186 10.85 18.05 -10.52
CA ALA A 186 11.02 16.61 -10.33
C ALA A 186 11.07 15.82 -11.64
N ALA A 187 12.23 15.83 -12.30
CA ALA A 187 12.52 15.06 -13.51
C ALA A 187 13.52 13.93 -13.22
N TYR A 188 13.13 12.94 -12.40
CA TYR A 188 13.98 11.84 -11.96
C TYR A 188 13.47 10.48 -12.44
N PRO A 189 13.50 10.16 -13.76
CA PRO A 189 12.87 8.94 -14.28
C PRO A 189 13.47 7.62 -13.76
N LYS A 190 14.66 7.67 -13.14
CA LYS A 190 15.33 6.54 -12.47
C LYS A 190 14.98 6.41 -10.97
N LEU A 191 14.21 7.35 -10.43
CA LEU A 191 13.50 7.23 -9.16
C LEU A 191 12.07 6.78 -9.45
N ARG A 192 11.65 5.65 -8.88
CA ARG A 192 10.34 5.07 -9.19
C ARG A 192 9.63 4.62 -7.93
N LEU A 193 8.31 4.73 -7.94
CA LEU A 193 7.45 4.39 -6.81
C LEU A 193 6.49 3.27 -7.22
N PHE A 194 6.49 2.16 -6.48
CA PHE A 194 5.43 1.17 -6.48
C PHE A 194 4.47 1.47 -5.33
N THR A 195 3.24 1.88 -5.62
CA THR A 195 2.25 2.12 -4.56
C THR A 195 1.33 0.91 -4.43
N VAL A 196 1.35 0.29 -3.25
CA VAL A 196 0.44 -0.82 -2.93
C VAL A 196 -0.95 -0.26 -2.64
N GLU A 197 -1.96 -0.83 -3.27
CA GLU A 197 -3.37 -0.53 -2.98
C GLU A 197 -3.66 -0.88 -1.51
N ARG A 198 -4.30 0.06 -0.82
CA ARG A 198 -4.69 -0.12 0.58
C ARG A 198 -5.79 -1.17 0.68
N THR A 199 -5.41 -2.34 1.19
CA THR A 199 -6.30 -3.49 1.40
C THR A 199 -6.03 -4.17 2.75
N VAL A 200 -7.01 -4.91 3.26
CA VAL A 200 -6.93 -5.67 4.52
C VAL A 200 -7.29 -7.11 4.21
N ALA A 201 -6.50 -8.05 4.71
CA ALA A 201 -6.75 -9.49 4.55
C ALA A 201 -6.55 -10.23 5.85
N THR A 202 -7.40 -11.24 6.10
CA THR A 202 -7.30 -12.10 7.29
C THR A 202 -6.07 -13.01 7.24
N ASP A 203 -5.68 -13.43 6.03
CA ASP A 203 -4.58 -14.35 5.78
C ASP A 203 -3.55 -13.72 4.83
N PRO A 204 -2.26 -14.09 4.92
CA PRO A 204 -1.23 -13.61 4.00
C PRO A 204 -1.62 -13.84 2.53
N GLN A 205 -1.56 -12.78 1.73
CA GLN A 205 -1.85 -12.83 0.30
C GLN A 205 -0.57 -13.14 -0.50
N LYS A 206 -0.73 -13.82 -1.64
CA LYS A 206 0.38 -14.09 -2.58
C LYS A 206 0.68 -12.93 -3.54
N ASP A 207 -0.29 -12.02 -3.71
CA ASP A 207 -0.18 -10.83 -4.54
C ASP A 207 -0.82 -9.61 -3.86
N CYS A 208 -0.42 -8.42 -4.30
CA CYS A 208 -1.02 -7.15 -3.97
C CYS A 208 -1.25 -6.34 -5.25
N LYS A 209 -2.19 -5.41 -5.24
CA LYS A 209 -2.39 -4.51 -6.40
C LYS A 209 -1.45 -3.32 -6.28
N GLY A 210 -0.82 -2.95 -7.39
CA GLY A 210 0.04 -1.77 -7.46
C GLY A 210 0.68 -1.65 -8.85
N ALA A 211 1.39 -0.54 -9.07
CA ALA A 211 2.14 -0.31 -10.31
C ALA A 211 3.38 0.53 -10.03
N TRP A 212 4.45 0.27 -10.78
CA TRP A 212 5.64 1.10 -10.78
C TRP A 212 5.42 2.36 -11.62
N VAL A 213 5.70 3.51 -11.02
CA VAL A 213 5.53 4.81 -11.67
C VAL A 213 6.84 5.57 -11.60
N ALA A 214 7.32 6.06 -12.75
CA ALA A 214 8.49 6.93 -12.82
C ALA A 214 8.21 8.30 -12.21
N CYS A 215 9.21 8.87 -11.54
CA CYS A 215 9.14 10.21 -10.95
C CYS A 215 9.27 11.29 -12.05
N THR A 216 8.14 11.94 -12.36
CA THR A 216 8.04 13.08 -13.29
C THR A 216 7.17 14.19 -12.69
N PRO A 217 7.19 15.42 -13.22
CA PRO A 217 6.32 16.49 -12.72
C PRO A 217 4.82 16.13 -12.71
N GLU A 218 4.39 15.24 -13.61
CA GLU A 218 3.00 14.79 -13.73
C GLU A 218 2.62 13.77 -12.65
N THR A 219 3.55 12.92 -12.22
CA THR A 219 3.27 11.77 -11.34
C THR A 219 3.56 12.07 -9.87
N ILE A 220 4.58 12.88 -9.58
CA ILE A 220 5.01 13.11 -8.21
C ILE A 220 4.02 13.81 -7.27
N PRO A 221 3.01 14.59 -7.72
CA PRO A 221 2.08 15.21 -6.78
C PRO A 221 1.42 14.20 -5.83
N GLY A 222 1.18 12.97 -6.30
CA GLY A 222 0.57 11.89 -5.51
C GLY A 222 1.56 10.97 -4.77
N PHE A 223 2.87 11.13 -4.95
CA PHE A 223 3.86 10.27 -4.29
C PHE A 223 3.91 10.53 -2.78
N THR A 224 4.26 9.52 -1.99
CA THR A 224 4.65 9.73 -0.57
C THR A 224 5.77 10.76 -0.51
N ALA A 225 5.55 11.85 0.22
CA ALA A 225 6.52 12.92 0.33
C ALA A 225 7.79 12.46 1.04
N VAL A 226 7.64 11.75 2.17
CA VAL A 226 8.77 11.26 2.95
C VAL A 226 9.59 10.26 2.13
N GLY A 227 8.93 9.30 1.49
CA GLY A 227 9.60 8.35 0.59
C GLY A 227 10.28 9.05 -0.58
N TYR A 228 9.60 9.99 -1.25
CA TYR A 228 10.17 10.75 -2.36
C TYR A 228 11.43 11.52 -1.96
N PHE A 229 11.37 12.33 -0.89
CA PHE A 229 12.53 13.13 -0.47
C PHE A 229 13.70 12.26 -0.01
N PHE A 230 13.42 11.13 0.62
CA PHE A 230 14.41 10.10 0.95
C PHE A 230 15.07 9.53 -0.33
N GLY A 231 14.25 9.02 -1.26
CA GLY A 231 14.72 8.36 -2.47
C GLY A 231 15.43 9.31 -3.44
N ARG A 232 14.95 10.55 -3.58
CA ARG A 232 15.62 11.60 -4.38
C ARG A 232 17.03 11.83 -3.87
N ARG A 233 17.19 12.00 -2.55
CA ARG A 233 18.51 12.24 -1.97
C ARG A 233 19.46 11.07 -2.16
N LEU A 234 18.97 9.82 -1.99
CA LEU A 234 19.78 8.64 -2.29
C LEU A 234 20.16 8.57 -3.77
N HIS A 235 19.22 8.84 -4.67
CA HIS A 235 19.46 8.83 -6.11
C HIS A 235 20.57 9.83 -6.50
N GLU A 236 20.50 11.06 -6.00
CA GLU A 236 21.49 12.12 -6.23
C GLU A 236 22.88 11.77 -5.68
N GLU A 237 22.96 11.24 -4.46
CA GLU A 237 24.23 11.02 -3.74
C GLU A 237 24.94 9.70 -4.11
N LEU A 238 24.18 8.72 -4.59
CA LEU A 238 24.69 7.41 -5.01
C LEU A 238 24.86 7.31 -6.54
N GLY A 239 24.12 8.11 -7.32
CA GLY A 239 24.17 8.08 -8.77
C GLY A 239 23.60 6.79 -9.40
N VAL A 240 22.72 6.08 -8.68
CA VAL A 240 22.09 4.81 -9.10
C VAL A 240 20.57 4.93 -9.12
N PRO A 241 19.85 4.10 -9.89
CA PRO A 241 18.39 4.02 -9.79
C PRO A 241 17.91 3.74 -8.36
N VAL A 242 16.73 4.27 -8.02
CA VAL A 242 16.10 4.04 -6.71
C VAL A 242 14.64 3.65 -6.93
N GLY A 243 14.26 2.51 -6.36
CA GLY A 243 12.88 2.03 -6.25
C GLY A 243 12.36 2.23 -4.84
N LEU A 244 11.15 2.75 -4.72
CA LEU A 244 10.45 2.91 -3.46
C LEU A 244 9.18 2.09 -3.51
N ILE A 245 8.95 1.24 -2.51
CA ILE A 245 7.71 0.46 -2.38
C ILE A 245 6.89 1.08 -1.27
N HIS A 246 5.79 1.74 -1.60
CA HIS A 246 4.96 2.49 -0.67
C HIS A 246 3.79 1.67 -0.13
N THR A 247 3.84 1.41 1.17
CA THR A 247 2.88 0.59 1.93
C THR A 247 2.44 1.33 3.18
N SER A 248 1.55 2.32 3.05
CA SER A 248 1.07 3.08 4.21
C SER A 248 -0.44 3.20 4.28
N TRP A 249 -0.96 3.39 5.49
CA TRP A 249 -2.38 3.64 5.70
C TRP A 249 -2.61 4.50 6.95
N GLY A 250 -3.21 5.67 6.77
CA GLY A 250 -3.58 6.61 7.83
C GLY A 250 -4.30 5.99 9.03
N GLY A 251 -3.87 6.39 10.23
CA GLY A 251 -4.51 6.02 11.49
C GLY A 251 -4.29 4.58 11.94
N THR A 252 -3.36 3.84 11.34
CA THR A 252 -3.17 2.41 11.65
C THR A 252 -2.12 2.18 12.73
N PRO A 253 -2.37 1.25 13.67
CA PRO A 253 -1.40 0.92 14.72
C PRO A 253 -0.39 -0.15 14.22
N SER A 254 0.78 -0.25 14.86
CA SER A 254 1.88 -1.15 14.41
C SER A 254 1.50 -2.63 14.38
N GLU A 255 0.60 -3.09 15.25
CA GLU A 255 0.12 -4.47 15.24
C GLU A 255 -0.62 -4.87 13.95
N SER A 256 -1.18 -3.90 13.20
CA SER A 256 -1.80 -4.19 11.90
C SER A 256 -0.75 -4.58 10.85
N TRP A 257 0.50 -4.19 11.08
CA TRP A 257 1.67 -4.40 10.21
C TRP A 257 2.59 -5.51 10.72
N THR A 258 2.21 -6.22 11.78
CA THR A 258 2.97 -7.35 12.35
C THR A 258 2.27 -8.66 12.03
N SER A 259 3.01 -9.70 11.63
CA SER A 259 2.44 -11.02 11.32
C SER A 259 1.67 -11.62 12.51
N ARG A 260 0.68 -12.47 12.19
CA ARG A 260 -0.14 -13.12 13.22
C ARG A 260 0.70 -14.04 14.13
N PRO A 261 1.61 -14.88 13.60
CA PRO A 261 2.49 -15.69 14.43
C PRO A 261 3.36 -14.86 15.38
N ALA A 262 3.91 -13.73 14.93
CA ALA A 262 4.71 -12.86 15.79
C ALA A 262 3.90 -12.26 16.94
N LEU A 263 2.67 -11.80 16.66
CA LEU A 263 1.77 -11.28 17.71
C LEU A 263 1.34 -12.38 18.69
N GLU A 264 1.05 -13.59 18.22
CA GLU A 264 0.67 -14.71 19.09
C GLU A 264 1.84 -15.20 19.97
N GLY A 265 3.07 -15.07 19.47
CA GLY A 265 4.29 -15.42 20.20
C GLY A 265 4.73 -14.41 21.27
N GLU A 266 4.13 -13.21 21.33
CA GLU A 266 4.52 -12.14 22.25
C GLU A 266 3.47 -11.93 23.36
N PRO A 267 3.77 -12.23 24.63
CA PRO A 267 2.84 -12.01 25.75
C PRO A 267 2.28 -10.59 25.84
N MET A 268 3.10 -9.56 25.56
CA MET A 268 2.64 -8.16 25.56
C MET A 268 1.63 -7.86 24.45
N ALA A 269 1.55 -8.66 23.39
CA ALA A 269 0.59 -8.50 22.31
C ALA A 269 -0.76 -9.18 22.61
N ARG A 270 -0.85 -10.04 23.63
CA ARG A 270 -2.08 -10.80 23.94
C ARG A 270 -3.30 -9.89 24.13
N GLY A 271 -3.13 -8.81 24.88
CA GLY A 271 -4.20 -7.83 25.10
C GLY A 271 -4.67 -7.11 23.83
N ILE A 272 -3.85 -7.06 22.77
CA ILE A 272 -4.26 -6.52 21.46
C ILE A 272 -5.23 -7.49 20.79
N LEU A 273 -4.86 -8.78 20.77
CA LEU A 273 -5.66 -9.83 20.15
C LEU A 273 -7.01 -10.01 20.87
N ASP A 274 -7.00 -10.02 22.21
CA ASP A 274 -8.22 -10.18 23.00
C ASP A 274 -9.18 -8.98 22.80
N ARG A 275 -8.67 -7.73 22.78
CA ARG A 275 -9.50 -6.55 22.47
C ARG A 275 -10.12 -6.62 21.08
N TRP A 276 -9.37 -7.13 20.10
CA TRP A 276 -9.90 -7.31 18.75
C TRP A 276 -11.01 -8.36 18.72
N GLN A 277 -10.87 -9.48 19.43
CA GLN A 277 -11.92 -10.48 19.53
C GLN A 277 -13.21 -9.92 20.16
N GLU A 278 -13.10 -9.13 21.22
CA GLU A 278 -14.27 -8.45 21.79
C GLU A 278 -14.89 -7.45 20.80
N THR A 279 -14.07 -6.76 20.01
CA THR A 279 -14.55 -5.88 18.92
C THR A 279 -15.35 -6.68 17.89
N LEU A 280 -14.84 -7.83 17.45
CA LEU A 280 -15.53 -8.70 16.50
C LEU A 280 -16.84 -9.27 17.06
N LYS A 281 -16.86 -9.60 18.36
CA LYS A 281 -18.07 -10.07 19.05
C LYS A 281 -19.15 -8.99 19.16
N ALA A 282 -18.76 -7.75 19.41
CA ALA A 282 -19.67 -6.60 19.48
C ALA A 282 -20.08 -6.06 18.09
N TYR A 283 -19.35 -6.42 17.03
CA TYR A 283 -19.53 -5.86 15.69
C TYR A 283 -20.94 -6.01 15.10
N PRO A 284 -21.64 -7.17 15.20
CA PRO A 284 -22.97 -7.29 14.61
C PRO A 284 -23.97 -6.26 15.15
N GLU A 285 -23.94 -6.02 16.47
CA GLU A 285 -24.79 -5.03 17.12
C GLU A 285 -24.37 -3.60 16.74
N ALA A 286 -23.06 -3.31 16.80
CA ALA A 286 -22.52 -2.01 16.44
C ALA A 286 -22.82 -1.65 14.97
N LYS A 287 -22.71 -2.61 14.05
CA LYS A 287 -23.04 -2.45 12.63
C LYS A 287 -24.51 -2.12 12.43
N ALA A 288 -25.40 -2.85 13.10
CA ALA A 288 -26.84 -2.58 13.03
C ALA A 288 -27.20 -1.19 13.61
N ALA A 289 -26.55 -0.76 14.68
CA ALA A 289 -26.72 0.57 15.24
C ALA A 289 -26.22 1.67 14.28
N TYR A 290 -25.06 1.47 13.67
CA TYR A 290 -24.52 2.36 12.64
C TYR A 290 -25.44 2.49 11.42
N GLU A 291 -25.95 1.38 10.89
CA GLU A 291 -26.84 1.38 9.73
C GLU A 291 -28.12 2.16 10.01
N ARG A 292 -28.72 2.01 11.21
CA ARG A 292 -29.88 2.81 11.63
C ARG A 292 -29.54 4.30 11.73
N ALA A 293 -28.42 4.63 12.36
CA ALA A 293 -27.99 6.01 12.53
C ALA A 293 -27.69 6.68 11.18
N LEU A 294 -27.03 5.96 10.26
CA LEU A 294 -26.70 6.46 8.93
C LEU A 294 -27.96 6.68 8.09
N ALA A 295 -28.93 5.77 8.16
CA ALA A 295 -30.21 5.94 7.47
C ALA A 295 -30.96 7.19 7.96
N ALA A 296 -31.04 7.40 9.28
CA ALA A 296 -31.66 8.59 9.86
C ALA A 296 -30.92 9.89 9.47
N TRP A 297 -29.58 9.87 9.49
CA TRP A 297 -28.78 11.01 9.06
C TRP A 297 -28.96 11.30 7.56
N GLN A 298 -29.06 10.27 6.72
CA GLN A 298 -29.26 10.42 5.27
C GLN A 298 -30.62 11.03 4.96
N GLU A 299 -31.67 10.62 5.68
CA GLU A 299 -33.01 11.20 5.54
C GLU A 299 -32.99 12.71 5.86
N GLU A 300 -32.38 13.13 6.97
CA GLU A 300 -32.24 14.56 7.29
C GLU A 300 -31.34 15.29 6.29
N ALA A 301 -30.29 14.65 5.78
CA ALA A 301 -29.43 15.25 4.76
C ALA A 301 -30.18 15.50 3.45
N ASP A 302 -31.03 14.56 3.02
CA ASP A 302 -31.86 14.71 1.83
C ASP A 302 -32.93 15.78 2.01
N LYS A 303 -33.54 15.84 3.21
CA LYS A 303 -34.48 16.92 3.57
C LYS A 303 -33.81 18.29 3.59
N ALA A 304 -32.65 18.40 4.24
CA ALA A 304 -31.88 19.64 4.29
C ALA A 304 -31.53 20.12 2.88
N LYS A 305 -31.08 19.19 2.00
CA LYS A 305 -30.81 19.49 0.59
C LYS A 305 -32.05 19.98 -0.15
N ALA A 306 -33.21 19.34 0.02
CA ALA A 306 -34.46 19.76 -0.62
C ALA A 306 -34.94 21.15 -0.15
N GLU A 307 -34.65 21.50 1.10
CA GLU A 307 -35.00 22.79 1.71
C GLU A 307 -33.92 23.88 1.52
N GLY A 308 -32.83 23.59 0.81
CA GLY A 308 -31.71 24.52 0.63
C GLY A 308 -30.92 24.81 1.91
N ARG A 309 -31.03 23.94 2.92
CA ARG A 309 -30.28 24.01 4.18
C ARG A 309 -28.92 23.29 4.07
N PRO A 310 -27.94 23.66 4.91
CA PRO A 310 -26.70 22.89 5.06
C PRO A 310 -26.96 21.45 5.51
N GLN A 311 -26.06 20.55 5.14
CA GLN A 311 -26.11 19.14 5.55
C GLN A 311 -26.03 19.02 7.09
N PRO A 312 -26.76 18.08 7.71
CA PRO A 312 -26.61 17.79 9.14
C PRO A 312 -25.18 17.42 9.49
N GLU A 313 -24.69 17.97 10.59
CA GLU A 313 -23.39 17.61 11.17
C GLU A 313 -23.39 16.17 11.70
N GLY A 314 -22.20 15.65 12.03
CA GLY A 314 -22.08 14.38 12.76
C GLY A 314 -22.49 13.14 11.96
N ARG A 315 -22.13 13.06 10.67
CA ARG A 315 -22.32 11.85 9.87
C ARG A 315 -21.76 10.63 10.64
N PRO A 316 -22.57 9.58 10.88
CA PRO A 316 -22.08 8.38 11.56
C PRO A 316 -20.89 7.76 10.83
N HIS A 317 -19.92 7.24 11.60
CA HIS A 317 -18.78 6.50 11.08
C HIS A 317 -18.99 5.00 11.25
N PRO A 318 -18.54 4.17 10.29
CA PRO A 318 -18.63 2.72 10.43
C PRO A 318 -17.85 2.25 11.67
N PRO A 319 -18.38 1.28 12.44
CA PRO A 319 -17.67 0.73 13.58
C PRO A 319 -16.48 -0.11 13.11
N GLN A 320 -15.51 -0.30 14.00
CA GLN A 320 -14.42 -1.24 13.76
C GLN A 320 -14.95 -2.68 13.69
N GLY A 321 -14.41 -3.49 12.78
CA GLY A 321 -14.84 -4.86 12.56
C GLY A 321 -14.06 -5.56 11.44
N PRO A 322 -14.57 -6.69 10.91
CA PRO A 322 -13.93 -7.43 9.82
C PRO A 322 -13.54 -6.51 8.65
N GLY A 323 -12.30 -6.61 8.18
CA GLY A 323 -11.77 -5.79 7.09
C GLY A 323 -11.37 -4.36 7.48
N HIS A 324 -11.48 -3.96 8.76
CA HIS A 324 -10.99 -2.66 9.22
C HIS A 324 -9.45 -2.64 9.25
N PRO A 325 -8.77 -1.53 8.91
CA PRO A 325 -7.31 -1.45 8.87
C PRO A 325 -6.63 -1.51 10.25
N TRP A 326 -7.41 -1.60 11.34
CA TRP A 326 -6.90 -1.90 12.70
C TRP A 326 -6.88 -3.39 13.00
N THR A 327 -7.38 -4.24 12.10
CA THR A 327 -7.29 -5.69 12.24
C THR A 327 -5.83 -6.06 12.52
N PRO A 328 -5.49 -6.70 13.65
CA PRO A 328 -4.14 -7.18 13.91
C PRO A 328 -3.69 -8.07 12.75
N SER A 329 -2.48 -7.83 12.24
CA SER A 329 -1.91 -8.48 11.05
C SER A 329 -2.61 -8.21 9.71
N GLY A 330 -3.74 -7.50 9.69
CA GLY A 330 -4.55 -7.34 8.49
C GLY A 330 -3.84 -6.63 7.34
N LEU A 331 -2.98 -5.66 7.65
CA LEU A 331 -2.20 -4.92 6.66
C LEU A 331 -0.89 -5.63 6.33
N TYR A 332 -0.27 -6.29 7.30
CA TYR A 332 0.86 -7.18 7.04
C TYR A 332 0.48 -8.20 5.95
N ASN A 333 -0.63 -8.90 6.17
CA ASN A 333 -1.12 -9.95 5.29
C ASN A 333 -1.37 -9.48 3.86
N ALA A 334 -1.92 -8.28 3.70
CA ALA A 334 -2.38 -7.80 2.40
C ALA A 334 -1.41 -6.86 1.68
N MET A 335 -0.50 -6.20 2.42
CA MET A 335 0.37 -5.14 1.89
C MET A 335 1.86 -5.40 2.10
N ILE A 336 2.25 -6.32 2.98
CA ILE A 336 3.67 -6.64 3.27
C ILE A 336 4.02 -8.06 2.82
N ALA A 337 3.26 -9.06 3.26
CA ALA A 337 3.47 -10.46 2.90
C ALA A 337 3.56 -10.71 1.38
N PRO A 338 2.76 -10.05 0.51
CA PRO A 338 2.88 -10.23 -0.94
C PRO A 338 4.16 -9.70 -1.55
N LEU A 339 4.86 -8.80 -0.83
CA LEU A 339 6.14 -8.23 -1.26
C LEU A 339 7.31 -9.11 -0.85
N VAL A 340 7.10 -10.10 0.03
CA VAL A 340 8.13 -11.06 0.43
C VAL A 340 8.18 -12.16 -0.64
N PRO A 341 9.35 -12.50 -1.22
CA PRO A 341 10.70 -12.10 -0.81
C PRO A 341 11.40 -11.07 -1.72
N TYR A 342 10.69 -10.09 -2.30
CA TYR A 342 11.30 -9.06 -3.17
C TYR A 342 12.56 -8.50 -2.52
N ALA A 343 13.70 -8.59 -3.21
CA ALA A 343 14.95 -8.14 -2.63
C ALA A 343 14.90 -6.63 -2.37
N ILE A 344 15.24 -6.23 -1.14
CA ILE A 344 15.31 -4.83 -0.70
C ILE A 344 16.64 -4.52 -0.03
N GLN A 345 17.00 -3.24 -0.05
CA GLN A 345 18.11 -2.68 0.73
C GLN A 345 17.67 -2.39 2.17
N GLY A 346 16.44 -1.90 2.39
CA GLY A 346 15.94 -1.58 3.71
C GLY A 346 14.50 -1.07 3.74
N ALA A 347 14.07 -0.62 4.91
CA ALA A 347 12.76 -0.01 5.12
C ALA A 347 12.87 1.34 5.84
N ILE A 348 11.99 2.27 5.49
CA ILE A 348 11.72 3.49 6.23
C ILE A 348 10.29 3.44 6.81
N TRP A 349 10.14 3.86 8.06
CA TRP A 349 8.90 3.73 8.82
C TRP A 349 8.50 5.04 9.49
N TYR A 350 7.28 5.52 9.24
CA TYR A 350 6.74 6.68 9.93
C TYR A 350 5.35 6.40 10.48
N GLN A 351 5.35 6.00 11.76
CA GLN A 351 4.16 5.67 12.51
C GLN A 351 4.44 5.77 14.01
N GLY A 352 3.37 5.93 14.76
CA GLY A 352 3.34 5.80 16.21
C GLY A 352 2.10 6.46 16.80
N GLU A 353 1.50 7.42 16.10
CA GLU A 353 0.41 8.25 16.58
C GLU A 353 -0.79 7.41 17.07
N SER A 354 -1.16 6.36 16.34
CA SER A 354 -2.24 5.44 16.74
C SER A 354 -1.88 4.50 17.91
N ASN A 355 -0.61 4.47 18.32
CA ASN A 355 -0.12 3.74 19.48
C ASN A 355 0.25 4.67 20.65
N ALA A 356 0.09 5.99 20.55
CA ALA A 356 0.50 6.95 21.59
C ALA A 356 -0.12 6.64 22.96
N GLY A 357 -1.42 6.37 23.02
CA GLY A 357 -2.11 5.96 24.25
C GLY A 357 -1.73 4.57 24.79
N ARG A 358 -0.79 3.87 24.15
CA ARG A 358 -0.23 2.57 24.56
C ARG A 358 1.30 2.55 24.40
N ALA A 359 1.96 3.69 24.62
CA ALA A 359 3.40 3.86 24.44
C ALA A 359 4.25 2.78 25.14
N TYR A 360 3.88 2.39 26.36
CA TYR A 360 4.56 1.30 27.07
C TYR A 360 4.50 -0.05 26.32
N GLN A 361 3.34 -0.43 25.77
CA GLN A 361 3.20 -1.62 24.94
C GLN A 361 4.00 -1.48 23.62
N TYR A 362 4.09 -0.26 23.07
CA TYR A 362 4.83 0.02 21.84
C TYR A 362 6.33 -0.27 21.95
N ARG A 363 6.92 -0.14 23.16
CA ARG A 363 8.32 -0.54 23.44
C ARG A 363 8.62 -1.99 23.07
N THR A 364 7.60 -2.85 23.05
CA THR A 364 7.71 -4.25 22.66
C THR A 364 7.23 -4.48 21.23
N ILE A 365 6.06 -3.96 20.87
CA ILE A 365 5.40 -4.28 19.59
C ILE A 365 6.19 -3.72 18.39
N PHE A 366 6.77 -2.53 18.51
CA PHE A 366 7.52 -1.96 17.38
C PHE A 366 8.82 -2.72 17.09
N PRO A 367 9.70 -3.01 18.08
CA PRO A 367 10.83 -3.91 17.86
C PRO A 367 10.44 -5.32 17.40
N LEU A 368 9.31 -5.87 17.87
CA LEU A 368 8.78 -7.15 17.41
C LEU A 368 8.48 -7.10 15.91
N MET A 369 7.75 -6.09 15.44
CA MET A 369 7.42 -5.90 14.02
C MET A 369 8.67 -5.81 13.14
N ILE A 370 9.72 -5.11 13.60
CA ILE A 370 10.99 -5.00 12.86
C ILE A 370 11.65 -6.38 12.71
N ARG A 371 11.68 -7.18 13.78
CA ARG A 371 12.24 -8.54 13.73
C ARG A 371 11.41 -9.45 12.82
N ASP A 372 10.09 -9.40 12.96
CA ASP A 372 9.14 -10.15 12.14
C ASP A 372 9.35 -9.90 10.64
N TRP A 373 9.50 -8.63 10.22
CA TRP A 373 9.79 -8.31 8.82
C TRP A 373 11.18 -8.82 8.38
N ARG A 374 12.20 -8.70 9.24
CA ARG A 374 13.54 -9.21 8.92
C ARG A 374 13.55 -10.72 8.74
N ASP A 375 12.80 -11.42 9.59
CA ASP A 375 12.65 -12.87 9.54
C ASP A 375 11.87 -13.28 8.28
N ALA A 376 10.78 -12.58 7.93
CA ALA A 376 10.00 -12.85 6.74
C ALA A 376 10.81 -12.68 5.44
N TRP A 377 11.60 -11.61 5.32
CA TRP A 377 12.46 -11.39 4.16
C TRP A 377 13.66 -12.35 4.09
N ASP A 378 14.09 -12.91 5.23
CA ASP A 378 15.27 -13.77 5.36
C ASP A 378 16.52 -13.17 4.68
N GLN A 379 16.70 -11.86 4.88
CA GLN A 379 17.75 -11.07 4.25
C GLN A 379 18.83 -10.61 5.24
N GLY A 380 18.83 -11.18 6.45
CA GLY A 380 19.58 -10.65 7.58
C GLY A 380 19.00 -9.33 8.09
N PRO A 381 19.69 -8.65 9.02
CA PRO A 381 19.20 -7.42 9.63
C PRO A 381 19.34 -6.24 8.68
N PHE A 382 18.50 -6.15 7.65
CA PHE A 382 18.51 -5.00 6.74
C PHE A 382 18.22 -3.69 7.50
N PRO A 383 18.78 -2.55 7.02
CA PRO A 383 18.48 -1.22 7.54
C PRO A 383 16.99 -0.97 7.76
N PHE A 384 16.60 -0.64 8.99
CA PHE A 384 15.24 -0.27 9.35
C PHE A 384 15.26 1.12 10.01
N LEU A 385 14.95 2.13 9.21
CA LEU A 385 15.03 3.53 9.65
C LEU A 385 13.62 4.01 10.00
N PHE A 386 13.47 4.79 11.06
CA PHE A 386 12.16 5.25 11.47
C PHE A 386 12.16 6.71 11.90
N VAL A 387 10.98 7.30 11.94
CA VAL A 387 10.78 8.71 12.26
C VAL A 387 10.25 8.82 13.69
N GLN A 388 10.99 9.50 14.55
CA GLN A 388 10.48 9.88 15.86
C GLN A 388 9.30 10.84 15.66
N LEU A 389 8.22 10.68 16.42
CA LEU A 389 7.08 11.58 16.28
C LEU A 389 7.49 13.05 16.49
N ALA A 390 6.89 13.93 15.68
CA ALA A 390 7.12 15.36 15.75
C ALA A 390 6.53 15.94 17.04
N ASN A 391 6.81 17.21 17.33
CA ASN A 391 6.09 17.95 18.36
C ASN A 391 4.61 18.03 17.99
N PHE A 392 3.76 17.63 18.92
CA PHE A 392 2.31 17.73 18.83
C PHE A 392 1.76 17.89 20.24
N THR A 393 0.60 18.54 20.36
CA THR A 393 -0.06 18.97 21.60
C THR A 393 0.50 20.25 22.22
N ALA A 394 -0.33 20.91 23.03
CA ALA A 394 0.02 22.16 23.70
C ALA A 394 1.20 21.96 24.66
N ARG A 395 2.15 22.91 24.62
CA ARG A 395 3.27 22.95 25.57
C ARG A 395 2.74 23.14 26.99
N LYS A 396 3.15 22.26 27.91
CA LYS A 396 2.97 22.44 29.35
C LYS A 396 4.13 23.26 29.92
N ASN A 397 3.85 24.13 30.89
CA ASN A 397 4.88 24.95 31.54
C ASN A 397 5.76 24.13 32.49
N GLU A 398 5.18 23.10 33.11
CA GLU A 398 5.87 22.19 34.02
C GLU A 398 6.01 20.79 33.39
N PRO A 399 7.11 20.07 33.64
CA PRO A 399 7.23 18.66 33.28
C PRO A 399 6.13 17.81 33.92
N GLY A 400 5.66 16.78 33.21
CA GLY A 400 4.68 15.83 33.72
C GLY A 400 4.34 14.75 32.70
N GLU A 401 3.41 13.87 33.06
CA GLU A 401 3.00 12.74 32.23
C GLU A 401 2.58 13.16 30.81
N SER A 402 3.08 12.40 29.83
CA SER A 402 2.87 12.65 28.41
C SER A 402 3.01 11.36 27.60
N GLU A 403 1.88 10.82 27.17
CA GLU A 403 1.82 9.68 26.24
C GLU A 403 2.67 9.92 24.98
N TRP A 404 2.71 11.17 24.51
CA TRP A 404 3.51 11.57 23.34
C TRP A 404 5.01 11.59 23.62
N ALA A 405 5.44 11.95 24.83
CA ALA A 405 6.84 11.84 25.24
C ALA A 405 7.25 10.38 25.43
N GLU A 406 6.41 9.58 26.10
CA GLU A 406 6.64 8.15 26.30
C GLU A 406 6.76 7.39 24.97
N LEU A 407 5.93 7.72 23.98
CA LEU A 407 6.01 7.06 22.67
C LEU A 407 7.32 7.41 21.94
N ARG A 408 7.77 8.67 22.03
CA ARG A 408 9.06 9.08 21.46
C ARG A 408 10.25 8.42 22.16
N GLU A 409 10.12 8.17 23.47
CA GLU A 409 11.07 7.34 24.22
C GLU A 409 11.03 5.89 23.73
N ALA A 410 9.86 5.30 23.52
CA ALA A 410 9.75 3.94 22.98
C ALA A 410 10.41 3.81 21.59
N GLN A 411 10.25 4.83 20.73
CA GLN A 411 10.97 4.94 19.45
C GLN A 411 12.49 5.04 19.67
N LEU A 412 12.97 5.87 20.60
CA LEU A 412 14.40 5.95 20.93
C LEU A 412 14.95 4.59 21.42
N MET A 413 14.25 3.91 22.32
CA MET A 413 14.64 2.59 22.84
C MET A 413 14.75 1.52 21.75
N THR A 414 14.03 1.71 20.63
CA THR A 414 14.09 0.79 19.49
C THR A 414 15.45 0.80 18.79
N LEU A 415 16.26 1.86 18.97
CA LEU A 415 17.65 1.91 18.50
C LEU A 415 18.56 0.82 19.09
N ALA A 416 18.13 0.12 20.15
CA ALA A 416 18.82 -1.06 20.65
C ALA A 416 18.88 -2.21 19.62
N LEU A 417 18.01 -2.20 18.60
CA LEU A 417 18.07 -3.16 17.49
C LEU A 417 19.21 -2.80 16.52
N LYS A 418 19.97 -3.81 16.10
CA LYS A 418 21.01 -3.65 15.07
C LYS A 418 20.43 -3.08 13.77
N ASN A 419 21.25 -2.29 13.06
CA ASN A 419 20.94 -1.69 11.77
C ASN A 419 19.61 -0.92 11.80
N THR A 420 19.36 -0.20 12.88
CA THR A 420 18.25 0.75 12.97
C THR A 420 18.78 2.17 13.10
N GLY A 421 17.94 3.13 12.73
CA GLY A 421 18.27 4.54 12.86
C GLY A 421 17.01 5.38 12.96
N MET A 422 17.09 6.51 13.66
CA MET A 422 15.93 7.32 14.00
C MET A 422 16.12 8.75 13.49
N ALA A 423 15.25 9.18 12.58
CA ALA A 423 15.12 10.59 12.23
C ALA A 423 14.32 11.30 13.33
N VAL A 424 14.99 12.13 14.12
CA VAL A 424 14.34 13.03 15.08
C VAL A 424 13.54 14.09 14.31
N THR A 425 12.32 14.43 14.72
CA THR A 425 11.50 15.46 14.04
C THR A 425 10.77 16.43 14.98
N ILE A 426 11.06 16.37 16.29
CA ILE A 426 10.46 17.24 17.30
C ILE A 426 10.61 18.75 17.01
N ASP A 427 11.65 19.15 16.28
CA ASP A 427 12.00 20.53 15.98
C ASP A 427 11.42 21.07 14.66
N ILE A 428 10.81 20.20 13.85
CA ILE A 428 10.34 20.54 12.49
C ILE A 428 8.84 20.29 12.28
N GLY A 429 8.09 20.01 13.34
CA GLY A 429 6.63 19.89 13.28
C GLY A 429 5.88 21.13 13.76
N GLU A 430 4.62 21.20 13.36
CA GLU A 430 3.64 22.17 13.78
C GLU A 430 2.91 21.64 15.03
N ALA A 431 3.08 22.27 16.20
CA ALA A 431 2.65 21.70 17.48
C ALA A 431 1.12 21.47 17.61
N ASP A 432 0.33 22.18 16.80
CA ASP A 432 -1.12 22.10 16.71
C ASP A 432 -1.62 21.21 15.56
N ASP A 433 -0.72 20.64 14.74
CA ASP A 433 -1.05 19.77 13.62
C ASP A 433 -0.32 18.42 13.74
N ILE A 434 -1.08 17.34 13.82
CA ILE A 434 -0.54 15.97 13.87
C ILE A 434 0.12 15.56 12.54
N HIS A 435 -0.12 16.30 11.45
CA HIS A 435 0.41 16.06 10.13
C HIS A 435 1.36 17.17 9.65
N PRO A 436 2.60 17.22 10.19
CA PRO A 436 3.48 18.34 9.91
C PRO A 436 3.90 18.40 8.44
N ARG A 437 3.95 19.61 7.84
CA ARG A 437 4.11 19.76 6.37
C ARG A 437 5.55 19.72 5.90
N ASN A 438 6.53 19.85 6.80
CA ASN A 438 7.95 19.74 6.47
C ASN A 438 8.39 18.27 6.27
N LYS A 439 7.85 17.60 5.24
CA LYS A 439 8.25 16.23 4.88
C LYS A 439 9.63 16.15 4.23
N GLN A 440 10.12 17.28 3.72
CA GLN A 440 11.43 17.38 3.08
C GLN A 440 12.56 17.11 4.06
N ASP A 441 12.55 17.75 5.23
CA ASP A 441 13.58 17.50 6.24
C ASP A 441 13.46 16.12 6.88
N VAL A 442 12.24 15.56 6.99
CA VAL A 442 12.04 14.16 7.43
C VAL A 442 12.75 13.20 6.49
N GLY A 443 12.44 13.26 5.18
CA GLY A 443 13.07 12.41 4.17
C GLY A 443 14.58 12.61 4.09
N LYS A 444 15.05 13.86 4.21
CA LYS A 444 16.48 14.19 4.25
C LYS A 444 17.19 13.55 5.45
N ARG A 445 16.62 13.62 6.65
CA ARG A 445 17.22 13.03 7.87
C ARG A 445 17.31 11.50 7.74
N LEU A 446 16.27 10.84 7.23
CA LEU A 446 16.32 9.41 6.91
C LEU A 446 17.41 9.08 5.88
N ALA A 447 17.54 9.90 4.83
CA ALA A 447 18.55 9.66 3.79
C ALA A 447 19.96 9.85 4.32
N LEU A 448 20.20 10.84 5.18
CA LEU A 448 21.51 11.02 5.83
C LEU A 448 21.90 9.81 6.68
N ILE A 449 20.94 9.25 7.43
CA ILE A 449 21.17 8.02 8.20
C ILE A 449 21.54 6.86 7.27
N ALA A 450 20.79 6.65 6.18
CA ALA A 450 21.10 5.60 5.20
C ALA A 450 22.48 5.81 4.56
N LEU A 451 22.82 7.03 4.13
CA LEU A 451 24.11 7.37 3.53
C LEU A 451 25.27 7.02 4.45
N ALA A 452 25.18 7.36 5.73
CA ALA A 452 26.23 7.05 6.70
C ALA A 452 26.28 5.55 7.05
N GLU A 453 25.18 4.99 7.55
CA GLU A 453 25.17 3.67 8.18
C GLU A 453 25.05 2.51 7.19
N THR A 454 24.43 2.75 6.03
CA THR A 454 24.24 1.71 5.00
C THR A 454 25.29 1.80 3.90
N TYR A 455 25.64 3.01 3.47
CA TYR A 455 26.54 3.23 2.33
C TYR A 455 27.92 3.75 2.70
N GLY A 456 28.23 3.90 4.01
CA GLY A 456 29.56 4.26 4.50
C GLY A 456 30.02 5.66 4.10
N LYS A 457 29.10 6.58 3.77
CA LYS A 457 29.42 7.96 3.42
C LYS A 457 29.80 8.74 4.67
N ASN A 458 30.85 9.55 4.59
CA ASN A 458 31.24 10.44 5.67
C ASN A 458 30.36 11.69 5.71
N VAL A 459 29.18 11.59 6.35
CA VAL A 459 28.20 12.68 6.50
C VAL A 459 27.69 12.75 7.93
N VAL A 460 27.36 13.95 8.41
CA VAL A 460 26.69 14.13 9.70
C VAL A 460 25.23 13.73 9.54
N TYR A 461 24.79 12.73 10.32
CA TYR A 461 23.46 12.14 10.19
C TYR A 461 22.66 12.07 11.49
N SER A 462 23.32 12.15 12.65
CA SER A 462 22.68 12.08 13.97
C SER A 462 23.16 13.22 14.86
N GLY A 463 22.28 13.66 15.76
CA GLY A 463 22.64 14.50 16.90
C GLY A 463 23.16 13.68 18.09
N PRO A 464 23.51 14.34 19.21
CA PRO A 464 23.91 13.66 20.43
C PRO A 464 22.76 12.80 20.98
N ILE A 465 23.10 11.64 21.53
CA ILE A 465 22.17 10.74 22.22
C ILE A 465 22.56 10.73 23.69
N TYR A 466 21.55 10.76 24.56
CA TYR A 466 21.77 10.66 26.00
C TYR A 466 22.48 9.35 26.36
N GLU A 467 23.61 9.46 27.05
CA GLU A 467 24.41 8.31 27.49
C GLU A 467 24.03 7.89 28.91
N SER A 468 24.11 8.82 29.88
CA SER A 468 23.73 8.60 31.27
C SER A 468 23.55 9.92 32.02
N MET A 469 22.93 9.86 33.20
CA MET A 469 22.85 10.94 34.18
C MET A 469 23.62 10.45 35.40
N THR A 470 24.65 11.19 35.75
CA THR A 470 25.59 10.88 36.84
C THR A 470 25.18 11.52 38.14
#